data_AF-A0A4Z2C7B3-F1
#
_entry.id   AF-A0A4Z2C7B3-F1
#
_cell.length_a   1.000
_cell.length_b   1.000
_cell.length_c   1.000
_cell.angle_alpha   90.00
_cell.angle_beta   90.00
_cell.angle_gamma   90.00
#
_symmetry.space_group_name_H-M   'P 1'
#
loop_
_entity.id
_entity.type
_entity.pdbx_description
1 polymer ?
#
loop_
_entity_poly.entity_id
_entity_poly.type
_entity_poly.pdbx_seq_one_letter_code
_entity_poly.pdbx_strand_id
1 'polypeptide(L)'
;MLAGDGMSQVTKNLLDLTQRRNFYAGDLLSSVEILRNVTETFKRASYEPSSDDVQNFFQIISNLLEEENKEKWDDAQKIYPGAVELMQVIEDFIHIVGLGMKDFHNAYLMTGNLVASIQRLPAVSVMTDINFPMKGRKGMVDWARNSEDKVVIPKGLFVSQSADMEGSPVFILGTVLYKTLWTDAAVTKESHRGELQGHRRDSATRAQGDGVPAGDRAGSQHEWNNGPLLRTVGQHHNERLLGSLVHKRM
;
A
#
# COMPACT_ATOMS: atom_id res chain seq x y z
N MET A 1 17.33 -16.25 -20.30
CA MET A 1 16.06 -15.80 -19.70
C MET A 1 16.43 -14.93 -18.53
N LEU A 2 16.08 -13.64 -18.58
CA LEU A 2 16.37 -12.75 -17.44
C LEU A 2 15.51 -13.21 -16.26
N ALA A 3 16.01 -13.05 -15.03
CA ALA A 3 15.24 -13.40 -13.83
C ALA A 3 13.86 -12.70 -13.81
N GLY A 4 13.78 -11.48 -14.37
CA GLY A 4 12.54 -10.74 -14.55
C GLY A 4 11.54 -11.45 -15.47
N ASP A 5 11.95 -11.91 -16.65
CA ASP A 5 11.04 -12.62 -17.58
C ASP A 5 10.43 -13.88 -16.93
N GLY A 6 11.20 -14.57 -16.09
CA GLY A 6 10.70 -15.68 -15.28
C GLY A 6 9.64 -15.26 -14.26
N MET A 7 9.85 -14.14 -13.59
CA MET A 7 8.89 -13.61 -12.62
C MET A 7 7.62 -13.05 -13.30
N SER A 8 7.72 -12.50 -14.51
CA SER A 8 6.56 -12.16 -15.34
C SER A 8 5.71 -13.39 -15.65
N GLN A 9 6.34 -14.51 -16.01
CA GLN A 9 5.63 -15.78 -16.23
C GLN A 9 5.01 -16.34 -14.94
N VAL A 10 5.72 -16.24 -13.80
CA VAL A 10 5.18 -16.63 -12.48
C VAL A 10 3.94 -15.81 -12.15
N THR A 11 3.99 -14.49 -12.39
CA THR A 11 2.87 -13.58 -12.17
C THR A 11 1.67 -13.98 -13.02
N LYS A 12 1.88 -14.27 -14.31
CA LYS A 12 0.81 -14.75 -15.20
C LYS A 12 0.20 -16.07 -14.71
N ASN A 13 1.02 -17.03 -14.29
CA ASN A 13 0.53 -18.31 -13.78
C ASN A 13 -0.27 -18.12 -12.47
N LEU A 14 0.18 -17.22 -11.58
CA LEU A 14 -0.53 -16.90 -10.35
C LEU A 14 -1.88 -16.22 -10.64
N LEU A 15 -1.95 -15.36 -11.67
CA LEU A 15 -3.21 -14.79 -12.14
C LEU A 15 -4.19 -15.90 -12.55
N ASP A 16 -3.77 -16.84 -13.39
CA ASP A 16 -4.62 -17.95 -13.84
C ASP A 16 -5.13 -18.82 -12.67
N LEU A 17 -4.33 -18.99 -11.62
CA LEU A 17 -4.74 -19.71 -10.40
C LEU A 17 -5.76 -18.91 -9.59
N THR A 18 -5.49 -17.63 -9.35
CA THR A 18 -6.35 -16.76 -8.53
C THR A 18 -7.71 -16.48 -9.17
N GLN A 19 -7.80 -16.53 -10.51
CA GLN A 19 -9.06 -16.43 -11.25
C GLN A 19 -10.03 -17.59 -10.98
N ARG A 20 -9.53 -18.75 -10.51
CA ARG A 20 -10.37 -19.91 -10.18
C ARG A 20 -11.16 -19.73 -8.88
N ARG A 21 -10.82 -18.72 -8.07
CA ARG A 21 -11.52 -18.31 -6.82
C ARG A 21 -11.70 -19.39 -5.75
N ASN A 22 -10.97 -20.50 -5.84
CA ASN A 22 -11.04 -21.58 -4.87
C ASN A 22 -9.82 -21.55 -3.95
N PHE A 23 -9.83 -20.65 -2.97
CA PHE A 23 -8.74 -20.46 -2.02
C PHE A 23 -8.98 -21.22 -0.71
N TYR A 24 -7.90 -21.69 -0.10
CA TYR A 24 -7.78 -21.87 1.34
C TYR A 24 -7.06 -20.66 1.97
N ALA A 25 -7.13 -20.53 3.30
CA ALA A 25 -6.42 -19.46 4.03
C ALA A 25 -4.91 -19.43 3.72
N GLY A 26 -4.28 -20.61 3.64
CA GLY A 26 -2.87 -20.74 3.28
C GLY A 26 -2.53 -20.32 1.85
N ASP A 27 -3.48 -20.44 0.91
CA ASP A 27 -3.28 -20.01 -0.48
C ASP A 27 -3.19 -18.49 -0.58
N LEU A 28 -3.93 -17.76 0.28
CA LEU A 28 -3.87 -16.31 0.35
C LEU A 28 -2.47 -15.86 0.81
N LEU A 29 -1.96 -16.45 1.90
CA LEU A 29 -0.61 -16.13 2.40
C LEU A 29 0.47 -16.50 1.39
N SER A 30 0.37 -17.69 0.78
CA SER A 30 1.32 -18.13 -0.24
C SER A 30 1.30 -17.22 -1.46
N SER A 31 0.13 -16.73 -1.86
CA SER A 31 0.01 -15.77 -2.96
C SER A 31 0.70 -14.44 -2.64
N VAL A 32 0.56 -13.93 -1.41
CA VAL A 32 1.28 -12.72 -0.96
C VAL A 32 2.79 -12.94 -0.98
N GLU A 33 3.26 -14.09 -0.48
CA GLU A 33 4.68 -14.44 -0.48
C GLU A 33 5.25 -14.53 -1.91
N ILE A 34 4.51 -15.13 -2.85
CA ILE A 34 4.91 -15.18 -4.26
C ILE A 34 5.02 -13.77 -4.84
N LEU A 35 4.02 -12.90 -4.61
CA LEU A 35 4.07 -11.51 -5.07
C LEU A 35 5.23 -10.74 -4.45
N ARG A 36 5.55 -11.00 -3.17
CA ARG A 36 6.74 -10.43 -2.50
C ARG A 36 8.02 -10.87 -3.20
N ASN A 37 8.19 -12.17 -3.44
CA ASN A 37 9.37 -12.72 -4.10
C ASN A 37 9.54 -12.21 -5.54
N VAL A 38 8.43 -12.06 -6.29
CA VAL A 38 8.39 -11.41 -7.61
C VAL A 38 8.89 -9.96 -7.51
N THR A 39 8.32 -9.18 -6.59
CA THR A 39 8.64 -7.76 -6.40
C THR A 39 10.10 -7.57 -6.01
N GLU A 40 10.62 -8.36 -5.06
CA GLU A 40 12.02 -8.33 -4.65
C GLU A 40 12.97 -8.71 -5.77
N THR A 41 12.57 -9.64 -6.64
CA THR A 41 13.38 -10.07 -7.78
C THR A 41 13.40 -9.01 -8.87
N PHE A 42 12.27 -8.37 -9.18
CA PHE A 42 12.24 -7.22 -10.09
C PHE A 42 13.14 -6.09 -9.59
N LYS A 43 13.05 -5.77 -8.29
CA LYS A 43 13.89 -4.75 -7.66
C LYS A 43 15.38 -5.08 -7.76
N ARG A 44 15.80 -6.30 -7.40
CA ARG A 44 17.21 -6.73 -7.45
C ARG A 44 17.77 -6.79 -8.87
N ALA A 45 16.94 -7.13 -9.85
CA ALA A 45 17.33 -7.23 -11.25
C ALA A 45 17.26 -5.89 -12.00
N SER A 46 16.85 -4.79 -11.33
CA SER A 46 16.49 -3.53 -11.99
C SER A 46 15.57 -3.74 -13.19
N TYR A 47 14.63 -4.68 -13.07
CA TYR A 47 13.72 -5.04 -14.14
C TYR A 47 12.53 -4.10 -14.16
N GLU A 48 12.25 -3.52 -15.33
CA GLU A 48 11.07 -2.69 -15.56
C GLU A 48 9.90 -3.57 -16.00
N PRO A 49 8.86 -3.78 -15.16
CA PRO A 49 7.72 -4.60 -15.53
C PRO A 49 6.95 -3.98 -16.70
N SER A 50 6.49 -4.83 -17.62
CA SER A 50 5.65 -4.40 -18.74
C SER A 50 4.25 -3.96 -18.27
N SER A 51 3.51 -3.27 -19.13
CA SER A 51 2.11 -2.91 -18.82
C SER A 51 1.27 -4.15 -18.47
N ASP A 52 1.49 -5.28 -19.15
CA ASP A 52 0.76 -6.52 -18.88
C ASP A 52 1.15 -7.11 -17.52
N ASP A 53 2.43 -7.06 -17.15
CA ASP A 53 2.88 -7.49 -15.81
C ASP A 53 2.21 -6.66 -14.72
N VAL A 54 2.13 -5.35 -14.90
CA VAL A 54 1.46 -4.44 -13.97
C VAL A 54 -0.04 -4.76 -13.86
N GLN A 55 -0.73 -4.94 -14.98
CA GLN A 55 -2.16 -5.31 -14.96
C GLN A 55 -2.38 -6.66 -14.27
N ASN A 56 -1.56 -7.67 -14.58
CA ASN A 56 -1.65 -8.99 -13.97
C ASN A 56 -1.44 -8.92 -12.46
N PHE A 57 -0.42 -8.19 -12.01
CA PHE A 57 -0.11 -8.01 -10.58
C PHE A 57 -1.29 -7.39 -9.82
N PHE A 58 -1.85 -6.28 -10.31
CA PHE A 58 -3.00 -5.64 -9.67
C PHE A 58 -4.28 -6.47 -9.76
N GLN A 59 -4.47 -7.26 -10.81
CA GLN A 59 -5.61 -8.15 -10.93
C GLN A 59 -5.52 -9.34 -9.95
N ILE A 60 -4.34 -9.91 -9.70
CA ILE A 60 -4.13 -10.92 -8.66
C ILE A 60 -4.57 -10.36 -7.31
N ILE A 61 -4.08 -9.17 -6.95
CA ILE A 61 -4.46 -8.50 -5.70
C ILE A 61 -5.97 -8.31 -5.63
N SER A 62 -6.60 -7.85 -6.72
CA SER A 62 -8.05 -7.70 -6.77
C SER A 62 -8.78 -9.03 -6.51
N ASN A 63 -8.28 -10.16 -7.02
CA ASN A 63 -8.86 -11.48 -6.80
C ASN A 63 -8.68 -11.94 -5.34
N LEU A 64 -7.51 -11.69 -4.76
CA LEU A 64 -7.25 -11.96 -3.34
C LEU A 64 -8.17 -11.12 -2.45
N LEU A 65 -8.48 -9.89 -2.89
CA LEU A 65 -9.35 -8.93 -2.22
C LEU A 65 -10.85 -9.04 -2.55
N GLU A 66 -11.31 -10.18 -3.07
CA GLU A 66 -12.75 -10.47 -3.18
C GLU A 66 -13.42 -10.72 -1.81
N GLU A 67 -14.64 -10.21 -1.63
CA GLU A 67 -15.42 -10.32 -0.38
C GLU A 67 -15.60 -11.78 0.09
N GLU A 68 -15.71 -12.71 -0.86
CA GLU A 68 -15.80 -14.17 -0.64
C GLU A 68 -14.57 -14.75 0.10
N ASN A 69 -13.46 -14.02 0.15
CA ASN A 69 -12.23 -14.43 0.82
C ASN A 69 -12.12 -13.90 2.25
N LYS A 70 -13.08 -13.10 2.73
CA LYS A 70 -13.03 -12.48 4.07
C LYS A 70 -12.73 -13.48 5.18
N GLU A 71 -13.53 -14.55 5.30
CA GLU A 71 -13.34 -15.54 6.37
C GLU A 71 -11.99 -16.27 6.28
N LYS A 72 -11.47 -16.45 5.06
CA LYS A 72 -10.17 -17.06 4.80
C LYS A 72 -9.02 -16.13 5.20
N TRP A 73 -9.17 -14.83 4.96
CA TRP A 73 -8.25 -13.81 5.46
C TRP A 73 -8.28 -13.73 6.98
N ASP A 74 -9.48 -13.76 7.59
CA ASP A 74 -9.62 -13.76 9.04
C ASP A 74 -8.91 -14.97 9.67
N ASP A 75 -8.97 -16.15 9.02
CA ASP A 75 -8.24 -17.33 9.48
C ASP A 75 -6.72 -17.23 9.25
N ALA A 76 -6.30 -16.83 8.06
CA ALA A 76 -4.90 -16.63 7.72
C ALA A 76 -4.20 -15.63 8.65
N GLN A 77 -4.90 -14.56 9.06
CA GLN A 77 -4.32 -13.50 9.88
C GLN A 77 -4.11 -13.88 11.35
N LYS A 78 -4.71 -14.98 11.81
CA LYS A 78 -4.42 -15.53 13.15
C LYS A 78 -2.98 -16.04 13.26
N ILE A 79 -2.39 -16.45 12.14
CA ILE A 79 -1.03 -17.02 12.10
C ILE A 79 0.01 -16.04 11.56
N TYR A 80 -0.37 -15.15 10.63
CA TYR A 80 0.56 -14.21 10.01
C TYR A 80 -0.16 -12.98 9.46
N PRO A 81 0.37 -11.73 9.62
CA PRO A 81 -0.31 -10.50 9.21
C PRO A 81 -0.28 -10.27 7.68
N GLY A 82 -0.88 -11.18 6.91
CA GLY A 82 -0.77 -11.22 5.45
C GLY A 82 -1.33 -9.98 4.73
N ALA A 83 -2.39 -9.33 5.23
CA ALA A 83 -2.87 -8.09 4.61
C ALA A 83 -1.88 -6.92 4.75
N VAL A 84 -1.13 -6.87 5.85
CA VAL A 84 -0.10 -5.84 6.06
C VAL A 84 1.08 -6.07 5.12
N GLU A 85 1.53 -7.32 4.99
CA GLU A 85 2.57 -7.67 4.03
C GLU A 85 2.11 -7.39 2.58
N LEU A 86 0.88 -7.75 2.22
CA LEU A 86 0.31 -7.44 0.91
C LEU A 86 0.33 -5.94 0.62
N MET A 87 -0.02 -5.09 1.59
CA MET A 87 0.08 -3.65 1.42
C MET A 87 1.54 -3.22 1.17
N GLN A 88 2.52 -3.74 1.92
CA GLN A 88 3.94 -3.41 1.70
C GLN A 88 4.44 -3.85 0.33
N VAL A 89 4.04 -5.04 -0.11
CA VAL A 89 4.34 -5.58 -1.45
C VAL A 89 3.78 -4.67 -2.54
N ILE A 90 2.56 -4.16 -2.38
CA ILE A 90 1.94 -3.20 -3.30
C ILE A 90 2.74 -1.90 -3.34
N GLU A 91 3.16 -1.37 -2.20
CA GLU A 91 3.96 -0.15 -2.15
C GLU A 91 5.28 -0.33 -2.90
N ASP A 92 6.03 -1.40 -2.59
CA ASP A 92 7.31 -1.65 -3.24
C ASP A 92 7.16 -1.87 -4.75
N PHE A 93 6.12 -2.57 -5.18
CA PHE A 93 5.84 -2.76 -6.61
C PHE A 93 5.49 -1.43 -7.31
N ILE A 94 4.70 -0.56 -6.68
CA ILE A 94 4.40 0.77 -7.20
C ILE A 94 5.68 1.60 -7.42
N HIS A 95 6.64 1.50 -6.51
CA HIS A 95 7.92 2.20 -6.69
C HIS A 95 8.71 1.66 -7.88
N ILE A 96 8.77 0.34 -8.06
CA ILE A 96 9.43 -0.29 -9.21
C ILE A 96 8.81 0.22 -10.52
N VAL A 97 7.48 0.21 -10.61
CA VAL A 97 6.76 0.73 -11.79
C VAL A 97 7.07 2.21 -12.00
N GLY A 98 7.01 3.02 -10.94
CA GLY A 98 7.28 4.46 -11.01
C GLY A 98 8.69 4.80 -11.48
N LEU A 99 9.69 3.97 -11.19
CA LEU A 99 11.08 4.15 -11.64
C LEU A 99 11.22 4.00 -13.17
N GLY A 100 10.42 3.13 -13.80
CA GLY A 100 10.41 2.93 -15.25
C GLY A 100 9.50 3.91 -16.01
N MET A 101 8.67 4.70 -15.31
CA MET A 101 7.78 5.68 -15.95
C MET A 101 8.55 6.87 -16.51
N LYS A 102 8.02 7.56 -17.52
CA LYS A 102 8.55 8.86 -17.95
C LYS A 102 8.11 9.96 -16.99
N ASP A 103 8.88 11.05 -16.93
CA ASP A 103 8.53 12.21 -16.12
C ASP A 103 7.13 12.76 -16.47
N PHE A 104 6.45 13.30 -15.46
CA PHE A 104 5.08 13.85 -15.51
C PHE A 104 3.99 12.83 -15.86
N HIS A 105 4.32 11.53 -16.00
CA HIS A 105 3.32 10.52 -16.27
C HIS A 105 2.51 10.20 -15.01
N ASN A 106 1.23 9.92 -15.25
CA ASN A 106 0.27 9.51 -14.23
C ASN A 106 -0.50 8.27 -14.72
N ALA A 107 -0.12 7.10 -14.21
CA ALA A 107 -0.78 5.84 -14.48
C ALA A 107 -1.91 5.61 -13.48
N TYR A 108 -3.06 5.12 -13.97
CA TYR A 108 -4.19 4.71 -13.15
C TYR A 108 -4.49 3.23 -13.40
N LEU A 109 -4.53 2.47 -12.31
CA LEU A 109 -4.84 1.05 -12.28
C LEU A 109 -6.19 0.92 -11.59
N MET A 110 -7.14 0.26 -12.24
CA MET A 110 -8.52 0.20 -11.77
C MET A 110 -9.01 -1.23 -11.88
N THR A 111 -9.38 -1.80 -10.74
CA THR A 111 -9.88 -3.18 -10.65
C THR A 111 -11.22 -3.23 -9.89
N GLY A 112 -11.73 -4.44 -9.68
CA GLY A 112 -12.96 -4.65 -8.90
C GLY A 112 -12.82 -4.25 -7.43
N ASN A 113 -11.62 -4.37 -6.86
CA ASN A 113 -11.40 -4.25 -5.41
C ASN A 113 -10.29 -3.25 -5.01
N LEU A 114 -9.56 -2.66 -5.96
CA LEU A 114 -8.65 -1.56 -5.67
C LEU A 114 -8.48 -0.60 -6.86
N VAL A 115 -8.17 0.66 -6.56
CA VAL A 115 -7.74 1.67 -7.52
C VAL A 115 -6.40 2.22 -7.06
N ALA A 116 -5.43 2.32 -7.97
CA ALA A 116 -4.13 2.93 -7.69
C ALA A 116 -3.79 4.03 -8.70
N SER A 117 -3.08 5.06 -8.24
CA SER A 117 -2.40 6.05 -9.07
C SER A 117 -0.91 5.97 -8.80
N ILE A 118 -0.12 5.99 -9.88
CA ILE A 118 1.34 6.05 -9.83
C ILE A 118 1.76 7.27 -10.64
N GLN A 119 2.46 8.20 -10.01
CA GLN A 119 2.90 9.44 -10.64
C GLN A 119 4.39 9.60 -10.51
N ARG A 120 5.05 9.96 -11.62
CA ARG A 120 6.47 10.35 -11.62
C ARG A 120 6.54 11.88 -11.73
N LEU A 121 6.98 12.52 -10.66
CA LEU A 121 6.87 13.95 -10.43
C LEU A 121 8.27 14.55 -10.27
N PRO A 122 8.82 15.21 -11.29
CA PRO A 122 10.02 16.03 -11.12
C PRO A 122 9.78 17.10 -10.04
N ALA A 123 10.79 17.37 -9.22
CA ALA A 123 10.73 18.40 -8.19
C ALA A 123 10.33 19.75 -8.79
N VAL A 124 9.69 20.59 -7.98
CA VAL A 124 9.19 21.93 -8.33
C VAL A 124 8.14 21.99 -9.46
N SER A 125 7.76 20.85 -10.06
CA SER A 125 6.72 20.81 -11.09
C SER A 125 5.28 20.71 -10.57
N VAL A 126 5.12 20.37 -9.29
CA VAL A 126 3.80 20.20 -8.66
C VAL A 126 3.25 21.57 -8.27
N MET A 127 2.43 22.16 -9.14
CA MET A 127 1.89 23.53 -8.96
C MET A 127 0.62 23.58 -8.09
N THR A 128 -0.09 22.47 -7.95
CA THR A 128 -1.38 22.35 -7.24
C THR A 128 -1.42 21.09 -6.40
N ASP A 129 -2.25 21.10 -5.35
CA ASP A 129 -2.48 19.90 -4.54
C ASP A 129 -3.04 18.76 -5.41
N ILE A 130 -2.62 17.54 -5.10
CA ILE A 130 -3.00 16.35 -5.84
C ILE A 130 -4.20 15.72 -5.16
N ASN A 131 -5.30 15.53 -5.89
CA ASN A 131 -6.52 14.92 -5.40
C ASN A 131 -6.63 13.48 -5.90
N PHE A 132 -6.88 12.54 -4.99
CA PHE A 132 -7.09 11.13 -5.33
C PHE A 132 -8.26 10.53 -4.53
N PRO A 133 -9.10 9.66 -5.15
CA PRO A 133 -9.16 9.41 -6.59
C PRO A 133 -9.69 10.64 -7.35
N MET A 134 -9.24 10.86 -8.59
CA MET A 134 -9.71 11.98 -9.41
C MET A 134 -11.18 11.80 -9.79
N LYS A 135 -12.06 12.69 -9.29
CA LYS A 135 -13.47 12.75 -9.69
C LYS A 135 -13.58 13.06 -11.19
N GLY A 136 -14.43 12.33 -11.90
CA GLY A 136 -14.69 12.56 -13.33
C GLY A 136 -13.66 11.96 -14.30
N ARG A 137 -12.66 11.19 -13.84
CA ARG A 137 -11.80 10.42 -14.76
C ARG A 137 -12.66 9.41 -15.55
N LYS A 138 -12.59 9.49 -16.88
CA LYS A 138 -13.22 8.51 -17.77
C LYS A 138 -12.64 7.11 -17.49
N GLY A 139 -13.51 6.12 -17.35
CA GLY A 139 -13.11 4.74 -17.04
C GLY A 139 -12.94 4.44 -15.55
N MET A 140 -13.15 5.41 -14.65
CA MET A 140 -13.18 5.15 -13.21
C MET A 140 -14.28 4.15 -12.88
N VAL A 141 -13.92 3.07 -12.18
CA VAL A 141 -14.84 2.03 -11.70
C VAL A 141 -15.88 2.62 -10.75
N ASP A 142 -17.12 2.14 -10.84
CA ASP A 142 -18.28 2.79 -10.22
C ASP A 142 -18.17 2.88 -8.70
N TRP A 143 -17.64 1.85 -8.04
CA TRP A 143 -17.46 1.85 -6.59
C TRP A 143 -16.48 2.95 -6.12
N ALA A 144 -15.40 3.19 -6.87
CA ALA A 144 -14.42 4.24 -6.55
C ALA A 144 -14.92 5.62 -6.95
N ARG A 145 -15.70 5.71 -8.04
CA ARG A 145 -16.33 6.97 -8.48
C ARG A 145 -17.34 7.49 -7.47
N ASN A 146 -18.11 6.59 -6.88
CA ASN A 146 -19.17 6.90 -5.93
C ASN A 146 -18.66 6.95 -4.48
N SER A 147 -17.39 6.63 -4.23
CA SER A 147 -16.79 6.74 -2.91
C SER A 147 -16.69 8.22 -2.48
N GLU A 148 -16.97 8.47 -1.20
CA GLU A 148 -16.71 9.76 -0.58
C GLU A 148 -15.25 9.91 -0.11
N ASP A 149 -14.51 8.80 -0.06
CA ASP A 149 -13.14 8.75 0.40
C ASP A 149 -12.20 9.38 -0.61
N LYS A 150 -11.41 10.34 -0.12
CA LYS A 150 -10.43 11.07 -0.91
C LYS A 150 -9.27 11.52 -0.04
N VAL A 151 -8.10 11.66 -0.66
CA VAL A 151 -6.94 12.33 -0.07
C VAL A 151 -6.59 13.54 -0.92
N VAL A 152 -6.21 14.60 -0.23
CA VAL A 152 -5.59 15.79 -0.80
C VAL A 152 -4.14 15.76 -0.36
N ILE A 153 -3.23 15.62 -1.31
CA ILE A 153 -1.78 15.54 -1.06
C ILE A 153 -1.23 16.94 -1.35
N PRO A 154 -0.78 17.68 -0.32
CA PRO A 154 -0.35 19.06 -0.47
C PRO A 154 0.87 19.17 -1.39
N LYS A 155 0.86 20.13 -2.31
CA LYS A 155 1.99 20.36 -3.23
C LYS A 155 3.31 20.66 -2.51
N GLY A 156 3.24 21.23 -1.31
CA GLY A 156 4.41 21.58 -0.49
C GLY A 156 5.25 20.37 -0.07
N LEU A 157 4.73 19.15 -0.21
CA LEU A 157 5.48 17.92 0.05
C LEU A 157 6.53 17.60 -1.03
N PHE A 158 6.43 18.19 -2.22
CA PHE A 158 7.31 17.91 -3.36
C PHE A 158 8.36 19.02 -3.60
N VAL A 159 8.76 19.70 -2.53
CA VAL A 159 9.79 20.73 -2.54
C VAL A 159 11.11 20.10 -2.09
N SER A 160 12.17 20.26 -2.88
CA SER A 160 13.53 19.89 -2.45
C SER A 160 14.36 21.14 -2.17
N GLN A 161 15.08 21.13 -1.04
CA GLN A 161 16.06 22.18 -0.72
C GLN A 161 17.30 22.13 -1.65
N SER A 162 17.49 21.01 -2.37
CA SER A 162 18.60 20.81 -3.31
C SER A 162 18.25 21.11 -4.77
N ALA A 163 17.07 21.68 -5.04
CA ALA A 163 16.59 21.96 -6.40
C ALA A 163 17.49 22.97 -7.17
N ASP A 164 18.39 23.65 -6.46
CA ASP A 164 19.37 24.59 -7.00
C ASP A 164 20.71 23.92 -7.40
N MET A 165 20.86 22.60 -7.20
CA MET A 165 22.02 21.82 -7.65
C MET A 165 21.70 20.95 -8.86
N GLU A 166 22.73 20.65 -9.64
CA GLU A 166 22.65 19.90 -10.90
C GLU A 166 21.95 18.55 -10.69
N GLY A 167 20.73 18.42 -11.23
CA GLY A 167 19.87 17.23 -11.10
C GLY A 167 18.70 17.44 -10.13
N SER A 168 17.63 18.11 -10.58
CA SER A 168 16.39 18.24 -9.81
C SER A 168 15.85 16.85 -9.44
N PRO A 169 15.53 16.58 -8.18
CA PRO A 169 15.10 15.25 -7.78
C PRO A 169 13.76 14.88 -8.41
N VAL A 170 13.54 13.59 -8.64
CA VAL A 170 12.27 13.06 -9.14
C VAL A 170 11.62 12.25 -8.03
N PHE A 171 10.35 12.55 -7.75
CA PHE A 171 9.54 11.84 -6.79
C PHE A 171 8.66 10.79 -7.49
N ILE A 172 8.48 9.65 -6.83
CA ILE A 172 7.44 8.69 -7.20
C ILE A 172 6.35 8.79 -6.15
N LEU A 173 5.13 9.09 -6.61
CA LEU A 173 3.94 9.15 -5.77
C LEU A 173 3.01 8.00 -6.11
N GLY A 174 2.87 7.07 -5.18
CA GLY A 174 1.86 6.03 -5.19
C GLY A 174 0.66 6.40 -4.33
N THR A 175 -0.55 6.20 -4.81
CA THR A 175 -1.76 6.34 -3.97
C THR A 175 -2.73 5.22 -4.29
N VAL A 176 -3.25 4.53 -3.28
CA VAL A 176 -4.12 3.36 -3.44
C VAL A 176 -5.37 3.50 -2.59
N LEU A 177 -6.54 3.32 -3.21
CA LEU A 177 -7.83 3.15 -2.56
C LEU A 177 -8.23 1.68 -2.66
N TYR A 178 -8.40 1.03 -1.51
CA TYR A 178 -8.92 -0.33 -1.42
C TYR A 178 -10.42 -0.29 -1.19
N LYS A 179 -11.19 -1.05 -1.97
CA LYS A 179 -12.64 -1.21 -1.74
C LYS A 179 -12.90 -1.93 -0.42
N THR A 180 -12.13 -3.00 -0.20
CA THR A 180 -12.13 -3.83 1.00
C THR A 180 -10.70 -4.22 1.32
N LEU A 181 -10.30 -4.06 2.57
CA LEU A 181 -9.04 -4.59 3.08
C LEU A 181 -9.27 -5.12 4.50
N TRP A 182 -9.20 -6.44 4.67
CA TRP A 182 -9.46 -7.08 5.97
C TRP A 182 -8.18 -7.09 6.78
N THR A 183 -7.81 -5.93 7.34
CA THR A 183 -6.75 -5.86 8.35
C THR A 183 -7.35 -6.02 9.73
N ASP A 184 -6.68 -6.78 10.58
CA ASP A 184 -7.04 -6.83 12.01
C ASP A 184 -6.88 -5.44 12.66
N ALA A 185 -7.91 -5.01 13.40
CA ALA A 185 -7.98 -3.67 13.99
C ALA A 185 -6.89 -3.43 15.06
N ALA A 186 -6.29 -4.51 15.59
CA ALA A 186 -5.17 -4.43 16.52
C ALA A 186 -3.87 -3.95 15.83
N VAL A 187 -3.60 -4.40 14.60
CA VAL A 187 -2.36 -4.07 13.87
C VAL A 187 -2.34 -2.62 13.41
N THR A 188 -3.51 -2.05 13.12
CA THR A 188 -3.64 -0.60 12.80
C THR A 188 -3.37 0.29 14.00
N LYS A 189 -3.69 -0.15 15.23
CA LYS A 189 -3.38 0.61 16.45
C LYS A 189 -1.89 0.62 16.80
N GLU A 190 -1.15 -0.42 16.43
CA GLU A 190 0.28 -0.53 16.76
C GLU A 190 1.16 0.34 15.85
N SER A 191 0.77 0.52 14.59
CA SER A 191 1.39 1.49 13.67
C SER A 191 1.31 2.93 14.20
N HIS A 192 0.16 3.33 14.76
CA HIS A 192 -0.01 4.65 15.40
C HIS A 192 0.77 4.80 16.72
N ARG A 193 1.10 3.70 17.40
CA ARG A 193 1.85 3.74 18.67
C ARG A 193 3.36 3.83 18.47
N GLY A 194 3.87 3.29 17.37
CA GLY A 194 5.28 3.37 16.98
C GLY A 194 5.73 4.81 16.65
N GLU A 195 4.87 5.63 16.06
CA GLU A 195 5.18 7.03 15.72
C GLU A 195 5.19 7.95 16.94
N LEU A 196 4.35 7.68 17.95
CA LEU A 196 4.30 8.48 19.19
C LEU A 196 5.42 8.17 20.19
N GLN A 197 6.09 7.02 20.08
CA GLN A 197 7.19 6.64 20.97
C GLN A 197 8.57 7.08 20.46
N GLY A 198 8.71 7.42 19.18
CA GLY A 198 9.96 7.95 18.59
C GLY A 198 10.30 9.39 18.98
N HIS A 199 9.39 10.11 19.64
CA HIS A 199 9.57 11.53 20.04
C HIS A 199 9.61 11.77 21.56
N ARG A 200 9.72 10.71 22.37
CA ARG A 200 9.75 10.81 23.85
C ARG A 200 10.90 10.08 24.53
N ARG A 201 11.94 9.67 23.80
CA ARG A 201 13.18 9.17 24.41
C ARG A 201 14.26 10.24 24.41
N ASP A 202 13.99 11.35 25.09
CA ASP A 202 15.02 12.29 25.55
C ASP A 202 14.46 13.19 26.67
N SER A 203 13.88 12.57 27.71
CA SER A 203 13.75 13.18 29.05
C SER A 203 12.87 12.30 29.93
N ALA A 204 13.46 11.54 30.86
CA ALA A 204 12.93 11.36 32.22
C ALA A 204 13.79 10.33 32.98
N THR A 205 14.72 10.86 33.77
CA THR A 205 15.38 10.13 34.84
C THR A 205 14.44 10.05 36.04
N ARG A 206 14.16 8.83 36.51
CA ARG A 206 13.95 8.41 37.92
C ARG A 206 12.79 9.04 38.73
N ALA A 207 11.78 8.21 39.03
CA ALA A 207 11.15 8.15 40.36
C ALA A 207 10.44 6.80 40.57
N GLN A 208 10.74 6.16 41.71
CA GLN A 208 10.06 4.98 42.27
C GLN A 208 8.71 5.38 42.88
N GLY A 209 7.75 4.45 42.90
CA GLY A 209 6.53 4.56 43.71
C GLY A 209 5.52 3.45 43.41
N ASP A 210 5.24 2.64 44.42
CA ASP A 210 4.39 1.44 44.45
C ASP A 210 2.90 1.67 44.15
N GLY A 211 2.20 0.58 43.77
CA GLY A 211 0.75 0.45 43.99
C GLY A 211 -0.02 -0.22 42.85
N VAL A 212 -0.34 -1.51 43.01
CA VAL A 212 -1.39 -2.23 42.25
C VAL A 212 -2.71 -2.11 43.03
N PRO A 213 -3.86 -1.95 42.35
CA PRO A 213 -4.88 -2.98 42.49
C PRO A 213 -5.55 -3.39 41.16
N ALA A 214 -6.03 -4.63 41.18
CA ALA A 214 -6.73 -5.33 40.12
C ALA A 214 -8.10 -4.70 39.81
N GLY A 215 -8.49 -4.75 38.52
CA GLY A 215 -9.83 -4.39 38.04
C GLY A 215 -10.15 -5.13 36.74
N ASP A 216 -11.15 -6.00 36.83
CA ASP A 216 -12.04 -6.59 35.81
C ASP A 216 -11.65 -6.48 34.33
N ARG A 217 -11.33 -7.65 33.74
CA ARG A 217 -11.34 -7.83 32.28
C ARG A 217 -12.77 -8.07 31.79
N ALA A 218 -13.46 -6.99 31.44
CA ALA A 218 -14.59 -7.05 30.52
C ALA A 218 -14.09 -7.53 29.15
N GLY A 219 -14.76 -8.53 28.57
CA GLY A 219 -14.44 -9.05 27.24
C GLY A 219 -14.61 -7.97 26.17
N SER A 220 -13.51 -7.63 25.48
CA SER A 220 -13.55 -6.77 24.30
C SER A 220 -14.01 -7.58 23.10
N GLN A 221 -15.27 -7.38 22.67
CA GLN A 221 -15.66 -7.71 21.31
C GLN A 221 -14.78 -6.88 20.36
N HIS A 222 -13.98 -7.57 19.55
CA HIS A 222 -13.19 -6.96 18.49
C HIS A 222 -14.16 -6.45 17.41
N GLU A 223 -14.38 -5.14 17.39
CA GLU A 223 -15.19 -4.48 16.38
C GLU A 223 -14.33 -4.25 15.13
N TRP A 224 -14.67 -4.97 14.05
CA TRP A 224 -13.95 -4.95 12.79
C TRP A 224 -14.39 -3.76 11.93
N ASN A 225 -13.46 -2.92 11.53
CA ASN A 225 -13.76 -1.73 10.73
C ASN A 225 -13.59 -2.05 9.21
N ASN A 226 -14.72 -2.11 8.50
CA ASN A 226 -14.90 -2.62 7.12
C ASN A 226 -14.93 -1.52 6.03
N GLY A 227 -14.54 -0.28 6.33
CA GLY A 227 -14.53 0.83 5.36
C GLY A 227 -13.36 0.79 4.37
N PRO A 228 -13.46 1.49 3.21
CA PRO A 228 -12.36 1.65 2.27
C PRO A 228 -11.11 2.21 2.94
N LEU A 229 -9.94 1.70 2.55
CA LEU A 229 -8.66 2.16 3.09
C LEU A 229 -7.91 2.96 2.03
N LEU A 230 -7.41 4.13 2.43
CA LEU A 230 -6.62 5.00 1.57
C LEU A 230 -5.19 5.10 2.07
N ARG A 231 -4.22 4.79 1.21
CA ARG A 231 -2.78 4.82 1.52
C ARG A 231 -2.00 5.58 0.45
N THR A 232 -1.05 6.40 0.88
CA THR A 232 -0.16 7.21 0.01
C THR A 232 1.29 6.86 0.32
N VAL A 233 2.14 6.79 -0.71
CA VAL A 233 3.58 6.55 -0.57
C VAL A 233 4.35 7.53 -1.45
N GLY A 234 5.40 8.13 -0.88
CA GLY A 234 6.38 8.93 -1.59
C GLY A 234 7.80 8.38 -1.37
N GLN A 235 8.65 8.45 -2.38
CA GLN A 235 10.10 8.28 -2.22
C GLN A 235 10.87 9.35 -3.00
N HIS A 236 11.94 9.85 -2.38
CA HIS A 236 13.00 10.63 -2.99
C HIS A 236 14.20 9.70 -3.23
N HIS A 237 14.96 9.89 -4.31
CA HIS A 237 16.18 9.11 -4.55
C HIS A 237 17.08 9.20 -3.30
N ASN A 238 17.30 8.05 -2.65
CA ASN A 238 18.05 7.83 -1.42
C ASN A 238 17.39 8.05 -0.04
N GLU A 239 16.15 8.56 0.08
CA GLU A 239 15.45 8.67 1.37
C GLU A 239 13.93 8.44 1.25
N ARG A 240 13.37 7.57 2.11
CA ARG A 240 11.92 7.34 2.24
C ARG A 240 11.31 8.58 2.91
N LEU A 241 10.80 9.53 2.12
CA LEU A 241 10.04 10.67 2.64
C LEU A 241 8.55 10.38 2.56
N LEU A 242 7.92 10.41 3.74
CA LEU A 242 6.48 10.43 4.06
C LEU A 242 5.91 9.09 4.56
N GLY A 243 5.57 9.12 5.86
CA GLY A 243 4.87 8.06 6.56
C GLY A 243 3.48 7.80 5.97
N SER A 244 2.99 6.58 6.21
CA SER A 244 1.68 6.15 5.74
C SER A 244 0.59 7.02 6.38
N LEU A 245 0.04 7.97 5.63
CA LEU A 245 -1.24 8.57 5.99
C LEU A 245 -2.34 7.58 5.64
N VAL A 246 -2.55 6.62 6.56
CA VAL A 246 -3.73 5.77 6.57
C VAL A 246 -4.90 6.63 7.03
N HIS A 247 -5.74 7.05 6.10
CA HIS A 247 -7.02 7.65 6.46
C HIS A 247 -8.03 6.52 6.63
N LYS A 248 -8.49 6.31 7.86
CA LYS A 248 -9.61 5.43 8.18
C LYS A 248 -10.63 6.25 8.96
N ARG A 249 -11.89 6.31 8.52
CA ARG A 249 -12.97 6.85 9.38
C ARG A 249 -13.20 5.88 10.54
N MET A 250 -13.34 6.47 11.73
CA MET A 250 -13.98 5.84 12.89
C MET A 250 -15.46 5.61 12.60
#